data_AF-A0A2S8WFT8-F1
#
_entry.id   AF-A0A2S8WFT8-F1
#
_cell.length_a   1.000
_cell.length_b   1.000
_cell.length_c   1.000
_cell.angle_alpha   90.00
_cell.angle_beta   90.00
_cell.angle_gamma   90.00
#
_symmetry.space_group_name_H-M   'P 1'
#
loop_
_entity.id
_entity.type
_entity.pdbx_description
1 polymer ?
#
loop_
_entity_poly.entity_id
_entity_poly.type
_entity_poly.pdbx_seq_one_letter_code
_entity_poly.pdbx_strand_id
1 'polypeptide(L)'
;MHQHSDFTVIAEMAPCFGVRSPFSELGIPGMSPNVWLMPSRGIEWCDCGKHHVLDRDTIEYFAAQIVSDPEWMTHDEVIDTAMDLWNYVAVCEFFMMGIRTSASVVTGNLAPKYRYERGLEIVAYFSKTWQGCPEEICRSVHERED
;
A
#
# COMPACT_ATOMS: atom_id res chain seq x y z
N MET A 1 -2.67 24.63 -56.52
CA MET A 1 -1.49 24.79 -55.65
C MET A 1 -2.04 24.97 -54.24
N HIS A 2 -2.17 23.88 -53.48
CA HIS A 2 -1.23 23.47 -52.41
C HIS A 2 -1.13 24.61 -51.38
N GLN A 3 -1.72 24.54 -50.18
CA GLN A 3 -1.47 23.63 -49.03
C GLN A 3 -2.37 24.15 -47.87
N HIS A 4 -2.73 23.49 -46.76
CA HIS A 4 -2.77 22.13 -46.23
C HIS A 4 -3.65 22.23 -44.95
N SER A 5 -4.27 21.13 -44.53
CA SER A 5 -4.98 20.95 -43.24
C SER A 5 -4.01 20.82 -42.04
N ASP A 6 -4.58 20.55 -40.86
CA ASP A 6 -3.99 20.13 -39.56
C ASP A 6 -3.87 21.26 -38.52
N PHE A 7 -4.68 21.34 -37.45
CA PHE A 7 -4.97 20.36 -36.37
C PHE A 7 -3.68 19.80 -35.76
N THR A 8 -3.26 20.37 -34.62
CA THR A 8 -2.73 19.67 -33.43
C THR A 8 -2.29 20.74 -32.44
N VAL A 9 -3.11 20.98 -31.41
CA VAL A 9 -2.59 21.51 -30.14
C VAL A 9 -1.75 20.37 -29.58
N ILE A 10 -0.43 20.51 -29.65
CA ILE A 10 0.49 19.59 -28.97
C ILE A 10 0.37 19.94 -27.49
N ALA A 11 -0.60 19.32 -26.82
CA ALA A 11 -0.51 19.14 -25.38
C ALA A 11 0.69 18.21 -25.16
N GLU A 12 1.77 18.76 -24.62
CA GLU A 12 2.87 17.96 -24.09
C GLU A 12 2.30 17.03 -23.01
N MET A 13 2.03 15.79 -23.41
CA MET A 13 1.86 14.66 -22.50
C MET A 13 3.22 14.45 -21.82
N ALA A 14 3.42 15.07 -20.67
CA ALA A 14 4.48 14.69 -19.77
C ALA A 14 4.20 13.25 -19.30
N PRO A 15 5.07 12.26 -19.61
CA PRO A 15 4.94 10.94 -19.02
C PRO A 15 5.12 11.05 -17.51
N CYS A 16 4.23 10.45 -16.73
CA CYS A 16 4.36 10.23 -15.28
C CYS A 16 5.50 9.26 -14.92
N PHE A 17 6.62 9.31 -15.65
CA PHE A 17 7.85 8.58 -15.35
C PHE A 17 8.84 9.56 -14.75
N GLY A 18 8.98 9.56 -13.43
CA GLY A 18 10.01 10.38 -12.82
C GLY A 18 9.89 10.69 -11.34
N VAL A 19 9.59 9.71 -10.49
CA VAL A 19 10.10 9.79 -9.12
C VAL A 19 10.99 8.58 -8.90
N ARG A 20 12.30 8.79 -9.07
CA ARG A 20 13.29 7.89 -8.49
C ARG A 20 12.99 7.80 -7.00
N SER A 21 12.64 6.60 -6.54
CA SER A 21 12.57 6.30 -5.12
C SER A 21 13.91 6.67 -4.48
N PRO A 22 13.96 7.55 -3.46
CA PRO A 22 15.21 7.92 -2.80
C PRO A 22 15.67 6.84 -1.80
N PHE A 23 15.30 5.57 -2.00
CA PHE A 23 15.67 4.47 -1.11
C PHE A 23 17.09 3.97 -1.38
N SER A 24 18.05 4.82 -1.03
CA SER A 24 19.43 4.46 -0.74
C SER A 24 19.90 5.23 0.50
N GLU A 25 19.24 5.07 1.65
CA GLU A 25 19.82 5.52 2.92
C GLU A 25 19.48 4.57 4.08
N LEU A 26 20.49 3.72 4.38
CA LEU A 26 20.82 3.13 5.69
C LEU A 26 19.87 2.08 6.29
N GLY A 27 19.48 1.08 5.51
CA GLY A 27 19.14 -0.23 6.08
C GLY A 27 20.43 -1.01 6.38
N ILE A 28 20.75 -1.25 7.65
CA ILE A 28 21.79 -2.23 8.00
C ILE A 28 21.36 -3.58 7.42
N PRO A 29 22.17 -4.25 6.59
CA PRO A 29 21.84 -5.57 6.05
C PRO A 29 21.52 -6.53 7.21
N GLY A 30 20.27 -7.01 7.27
CA GLY A 30 19.82 -7.99 8.26
C GLY A 30 18.98 -7.45 9.42
N MET A 31 18.65 -6.15 9.48
CA MET A 31 17.73 -5.61 10.48
C MET A 31 16.39 -5.26 9.83
N SER A 32 15.37 -6.11 10.06
CA SER A 32 13.98 -5.82 9.65
C SER A 32 13.54 -4.49 10.29
N PRO A 33 12.84 -3.60 9.57
CA PRO A 33 12.37 -2.34 10.14
C PRO A 33 11.48 -2.60 11.35
N ASN A 34 11.62 -1.80 12.41
CA ASN A 34 10.63 -1.79 13.49
C ASN A 34 9.39 -1.06 12.98
N VAL A 35 8.43 -1.83 12.47
CA VAL A 35 7.24 -1.33 11.79
C VAL A 35 6.37 -0.48 12.72
N TRP A 36 6.34 -0.79 14.01
CA TRP A 36 5.53 -0.09 15.01
C TRP A 36 6.01 1.34 15.25
N LEU A 37 7.31 1.61 15.12
CA LEU A 37 7.89 2.94 15.27
C LEU A 37 7.98 3.73 13.94
N MET A 38 7.70 3.08 12.81
CA MET A 38 7.73 3.74 11.51
C MET A 38 6.56 4.74 11.38
N PRO A 39 6.81 5.97 10.90
CA PRO A 39 5.75 6.92 10.59
C PRO A 39 4.98 6.48 9.33
N SER A 40 3.71 6.86 9.24
CA SER A 40 2.93 6.72 8.00
C SER A 40 3.51 7.64 6.92
N ARG A 41 3.72 7.10 5.73
CA ARG A 41 4.17 7.81 4.52
C ARG A 41 3.22 7.59 3.33
N GLY A 42 2.23 6.74 3.53
CA GLY A 42 1.13 6.47 2.62
C GLY A 42 -0.01 7.47 2.75
N ILE A 43 -1.11 7.13 2.09
CA ILE A 43 -2.41 7.74 2.37
C ILE A 43 -2.86 7.37 3.80
N GLU A 44 -3.72 8.19 4.38
CA GLU A 44 -4.28 7.92 5.70
C GLU A 44 -5.21 6.69 5.62
N TRP A 45 -5.07 5.77 6.58
CA TRP A 45 -5.90 4.55 6.64
C TRP A 45 -7.33 4.83 7.11
N CYS A 46 -7.55 5.98 7.75
CA CYS A 46 -8.85 6.40 8.26
C CYS A 46 -9.27 7.72 7.59
N ASP A 47 -10.53 7.79 7.17
CA ASP A 47 -11.13 8.91 6.44
C ASP A 47 -11.98 9.85 7.32
N CYS A 48 -12.01 9.66 8.65
CA CYS A 48 -12.85 10.42 9.56
C CYS A 48 -12.48 11.92 9.74
N GLY A 49 -11.53 12.42 8.94
CA GLY A 49 -11.04 13.79 9.00
C GLY A 49 -10.07 14.08 10.15
N LYS A 50 -9.64 13.07 10.90
CA LYS A 50 -8.61 13.16 11.94
C LYS A 50 -7.44 12.23 11.63
N HIS A 51 -6.24 12.67 11.96
CA HIS A 51 -5.07 11.80 11.90
C HIS A 51 -5.14 10.76 13.01
N HIS A 52 -5.20 9.48 12.63
CA HIS A 52 -5.17 8.35 13.55
C HIS A 52 -3.88 7.56 13.31
N VAL A 53 -3.08 7.40 14.36
CA VAL A 53 -1.89 6.54 14.30
C VAL A 53 -2.37 5.09 14.16
N LEU A 54 -1.90 4.40 13.12
CA LEU A 54 -2.13 2.97 12.99
C LEU A 54 -1.21 2.22 13.96
N ASP A 55 -1.81 1.65 15.00
CA ASP A 55 -1.13 0.90 16.05
C ASP A 55 -1.40 -0.61 15.96
N ARG A 56 -0.77 -1.37 16.86
CA ARG A 56 -0.83 -2.83 16.89
C ARG A 56 -2.24 -3.31 17.25
N ASP A 57 -2.85 -2.71 18.26
CA ASP A 57 -4.17 -3.09 18.76
C ASP A 57 -5.26 -2.93 17.69
N THR A 58 -5.17 -1.88 16.87
CA THR A 58 -6.07 -1.67 15.72
C THR A 58 -5.95 -2.82 14.72
N ILE A 59 -4.74 -3.22 14.35
CA ILE A 59 -4.54 -4.30 13.37
C ILE A 59 -4.93 -5.66 13.98
N GLU A 60 -4.60 -5.90 15.24
CA GLU A 60 -5.02 -7.11 15.97
C GLU A 60 -6.54 -7.25 16.00
N TYR A 61 -7.28 -6.14 16.16
CA TYR A 61 -8.75 -6.16 16.14
C TYR A 61 -9.31 -6.71 14.82
N PHE A 62 -8.76 -6.27 13.68
CA PHE A 62 -9.17 -6.78 12.35
C PHE A 62 -8.70 -8.22 12.14
N ALA A 63 -7.45 -8.52 12.48
CA ALA A 63 -6.89 -9.86 12.33
C ALA A 63 -7.69 -10.90 13.15
N ALA A 64 -8.17 -10.56 14.34
CA ALA A 64 -8.94 -11.46 15.20
C ALA A 64 -10.28 -11.91 14.60
N GLN A 65 -10.80 -11.22 13.58
CA GLN A 65 -12.04 -11.62 12.88
C GLN A 65 -11.78 -12.63 11.76
N ILE A 66 -10.54 -12.74 11.30
CA ILE A 66 -10.16 -13.46 10.08
C ILE A 66 -9.27 -14.66 10.43
N VAL A 67 -8.26 -14.43 11.27
CA VAL A 67 -7.22 -15.41 11.54
C VAL A 67 -7.75 -16.50 12.46
N SER A 68 -7.67 -17.73 11.98
CA SER A 68 -8.17 -18.90 12.71
C SER A 68 -7.13 -19.54 13.64
N ASP A 69 -5.83 -19.38 13.34
CA ASP A 69 -4.73 -19.94 14.10
C ASP A 69 -4.05 -18.86 14.98
N PRO A 70 -3.97 -19.05 16.30
CA PRO A 70 -3.38 -18.05 17.20
C PRO A 70 -1.85 -17.89 17.05
N GLU A 71 -1.15 -18.84 16.41
CA GLU A 71 0.30 -18.79 16.23
C GLU A 71 0.73 -18.43 14.81
N TRP A 72 -0.15 -18.60 13.83
CA TRP A 72 0.16 -18.49 12.41
C TRP A 72 -0.85 -17.64 11.66
N MET A 73 -0.35 -16.93 10.65
CA MET A 73 -1.16 -16.16 9.72
C MET A 73 -0.71 -16.52 8.31
N THR A 74 -1.62 -17.01 7.49
CA THR A 74 -1.38 -17.30 6.08
C THR A 74 -1.20 -16.01 5.28
N HIS A 75 -0.56 -16.11 4.11
CA HIS A 75 -0.44 -14.95 3.23
C HIS A 75 -1.80 -14.41 2.79
N ASP A 76 -2.78 -15.30 2.61
CA ASP A 76 -4.15 -14.93 2.26
C ASP A 76 -4.84 -14.20 3.43
N GLU A 77 -4.71 -14.70 4.67
CA GLU A 77 -5.23 -13.99 5.85
C GLU A 77 -4.58 -12.61 6.05
N VAL A 78 -3.30 -12.43 5.67
CA VAL A 78 -2.63 -11.10 5.63
C VAL A 78 -3.31 -10.18 4.63
N ILE A 79 -3.64 -10.68 3.44
CA ILE A 79 -4.35 -9.92 2.41
C ILE A 79 -5.74 -9.55 2.92
N ASP A 80 -6.50 -10.50 3.43
CA ASP A 80 -7.86 -10.31 3.93
C ASP A 80 -7.89 -9.33 5.10
N THR A 81 -6.92 -9.40 6.02
CA THR A 81 -6.82 -8.46 7.15
C THR A 81 -6.53 -7.04 6.67
N ALA A 82 -5.68 -6.89 5.66
CA ALA A 82 -5.44 -5.58 5.05
C ALA A 82 -6.68 -5.08 4.29
N MET A 83 -7.42 -5.96 3.60
CA MET A 83 -8.68 -5.60 2.94
C MET A 83 -9.72 -5.09 3.94
N ASP A 84 -9.93 -5.80 5.05
CA ASP A 84 -10.87 -5.39 6.10
C ASP A 84 -10.46 -4.08 6.77
N LEU A 85 -9.15 -3.90 7.06
CA LEU A 85 -8.62 -2.66 7.63
C LEU A 85 -8.88 -1.44 6.71
N TRP A 86 -8.72 -1.62 5.40
CA TRP A 86 -8.92 -0.58 4.39
C TRP A 86 -10.36 -0.51 3.86
N ASN A 87 -11.27 -1.37 4.38
CA ASN A 87 -12.65 -1.50 3.94
C ASN A 87 -12.78 -1.73 2.41
N TYR A 88 -11.90 -2.56 1.85
CA TYR A 88 -11.90 -2.91 0.44
C TYR A 88 -12.62 -4.23 0.19
N VAL A 89 -13.67 -4.21 -0.65
CA VAL A 89 -14.40 -5.42 -1.08
C VAL A 89 -13.64 -6.19 -2.18
N ALA A 90 -12.83 -5.48 -2.97
CA ALA A 90 -11.96 -6.02 -3.99
C ALA A 90 -10.73 -5.12 -4.13
N VAL A 91 -9.61 -5.69 -4.56
CA VAL A 91 -8.32 -4.99 -4.59
C VAL A 91 -7.67 -5.03 -5.97
N CYS A 92 -6.95 -3.96 -6.31
CA CYS A 92 -6.20 -3.86 -7.56
C CYS A 92 -4.88 -4.66 -7.50
N GLU A 93 -4.25 -4.91 -8.65
CA GLU A 93 -2.95 -5.61 -8.70
C GLU A 93 -1.87 -4.88 -7.88
N PHE A 94 -1.90 -3.55 -7.82
CA PHE A 94 -0.96 -2.76 -7.02
C PHE A 94 -1.08 -3.01 -5.52
N PHE A 95 -2.29 -3.31 -5.02
CA PHE A 95 -2.50 -3.68 -3.63
C PHE A 95 -1.81 -5.01 -3.34
N MET A 96 -2.03 -6.01 -4.20
CA MET A 96 -1.40 -7.32 -4.10
C MET A 96 0.13 -7.21 -4.18
N MET A 97 0.65 -6.36 -5.07
CA MET A 97 2.08 -6.05 -5.13
C MET A 97 2.58 -5.38 -3.86
N GLY A 98 1.83 -4.43 -3.30
CA GLY A 98 2.15 -3.75 -2.05
C GLY A 98 2.29 -4.73 -0.89
N ILE A 99 1.35 -5.67 -0.76
CA ILE A 99 1.41 -6.73 0.26
C ILE A 99 2.65 -7.62 0.05
N ARG A 100 2.93 -8.06 -1.19
CA ARG A 100 4.11 -8.90 -1.50
C ARG A 100 5.43 -8.19 -1.19
N THR A 101 5.54 -6.91 -1.53
CA THR A 101 6.70 -6.09 -1.20
C THR A 101 6.84 -5.95 0.32
N SER A 102 5.73 -5.69 1.02
CA SER A 102 5.71 -5.58 2.48
C SER A 102 6.16 -6.87 3.16
N ALA A 103 5.66 -8.01 2.70
CA ALA A 103 6.10 -9.33 3.15
C ALA A 103 7.61 -9.49 2.95
N SER A 104 8.12 -9.20 1.75
CA SER A 104 9.54 -9.32 1.45
C SER A 104 10.41 -8.41 2.33
N VAL A 105 9.95 -7.21 2.65
CA VAL A 105 10.68 -6.27 3.52
C VAL A 105 10.69 -6.74 4.98
N VAL A 106 9.55 -7.20 5.50
CA VAL A 106 9.42 -7.60 6.91
C VAL A 106 10.07 -8.95 7.19
N THR A 107 9.87 -9.94 6.32
CA THR A 107 10.31 -11.33 6.54
C THR A 107 11.52 -11.73 5.71
N GLY A 108 12.02 -10.85 4.83
CA GLY A 108 13.14 -11.11 3.93
C GLY A 108 12.78 -11.93 2.69
N ASN A 109 11.72 -12.73 2.74
CA ASN A 109 11.20 -13.52 1.62
C ASN A 109 9.68 -13.70 1.74
N LEU A 110 9.02 -13.83 0.60
CA LEU A 110 7.62 -14.24 0.52
C LEU A 110 7.45 -15.69 0.99
N ALA A 111 6.44 -15.97 1.80
CA ALA A 111 6.13 -17.29 2.32
C ALA A 111 4.62 -17.51 2.32
N PRO A 112 4.13 -18.77 2.24
CA PRO A 112 2.70 -19.05 2.28
C PRO A 112 2.07 -18.79 3.66
N LYS A 113 2.88 -18.72 4.71
CA LYS A 113 2.45 -18.43 6.09
C LYS A 113 3.57 -17.82 6.92
N TYR A 114 3.18 -17.10 7.96
CA TYR A 114 4.03 -16.34 8.86
C TYR A 114 3.65 -16.62 10.30
N ARG A 115 4.58 -16.42 11.23
CA ARG A 115 4.21 -16.28 12.65
C ARG A 115 3.21 -15.14 12.77
N TYR A 116 2.20 -15.30 13.62
CA TYR A 116 1.11 -14.34 13.78
C TYR A 116 1.63 -12.88 13.87
N GLU A 117 2.59 -12.63 14.76
CA GLU A 117 3.21 -11.31 14.93
C GLU A 117 3.82 -10.75 13.64
N ARG A 118 4.49 -11.59 12.85
CA ARG A 118 5.06 -11.18 11.57
C ARG A 118 3.97 -10.89 10.53
N GLY A 119 2.85 -11.60 10.57
CA GLY A 119 1.69 -11.28 9.74
C GLY A 119 1.15 -9.88 10.03
N LEU A 120 0.98 -9.53 11.31
CA LEU A 120 0.55 -8.19 11.74
C LEU A 120 1.52 -7.10 11.28
N GLU A 121 2.83 -7.33 11.43
CA GLU A 121 3.85 -6.40 10.97
C GLU A 121 3.82 -6.18 9.45
N ILE A 122 3.47 -7.20 8.66
CA ILE A 122 3.30 -7.06 7.21
C ILE A 122 2.13 -6.14 6.90
N VAL A 123 0.96 -6.36 7.53
CA VAL A 123 -0.23 -5.50 7.38
C VAL A 123 0.08 -4.06 7.80
N ALA A 124 0.81 -3.89 8.91
CA ALA A 124 1.22 -2.59 9.41
C ALA A 124 2.16 -1.87 8.42
N TYR A 125 3.16 -2.58 7.90
CA TYR A 125 4.13 -2.00 6.96
C TYR A 125 3.43 -1.60 5.66
N PHE A 126 2.60 -2.48 5.13
CA PHE A 126 1.77 -2.23 3.96
C PHE A 126 0.95 -0.96 4.17
N SER A 127 0.13 -0.92 5.22
CA SER A 127 -0.81 0.18 5.45
C SER A 127 -0.11 1.51 5.67
N LYS A 128 1.04 1.53 6.36
CA LYS A 128 1.84 2.75 6.56
C LYS A 128 2.51 3.27 5.30
N THR A 129 2.66 2.44 4.27
CA THR A 129 3.33 2.79 3.01
C THR A 129 2.40 2.82 1.80
N TRP A 130 1.16 2.39 1.96
CA TRP A 130 0.16 2.26 0.90
C TRP A 130 -0.18 3.62 0.29
N GLN A 131 -0.16 3.71 -1.03
CA GLN A 131 -0.36 4.97 -1.76
C GLN A 131 -1.76 5.06 -2.39
N GLY A 132 -2.61 4.04 -2.22
CA GLY A 132 -3.88 3.92 -2.95
C GLY A 132 -3.71 3.26 -4.32
N CYS A 133 -4.83 2.85 -4.93
CA CYS A 133 -4.81 2.33 -6.30
C CYS A 133 -4.65 3.51 -7.28
N PRO A 134 -3.76 3.41 -8.30
CA PRO A 134 -3.55 4.50 -9.25
C PRO A 134 -4.83 5.01 -9.94
N GLU A 135 -5.78 4.10 -10.20
CA GLU A 135 -7.07 4.45 -10.81
C GLU A 135 -7.92 5.38 -9.93
N GLU A 136 -7.83 5.25 -8.61
CA GLU A 136 -8.54 6.11 -7.65
C GLU A 136 -7.89 7.49 -7.54
N ILE A 137 -6.56 7.52 -7.55
CA ILE A 137 -5.78 8.76 -7.48
C ILE A 137 -5.97 9.59 -8.76
N CYS A 138 -5.96 8.93 -9.93
CA CYS A 138 -6.12 9.60 -11.22
C CYS A 138 -7.55 10.12 -11.46
N ARG A 139 -8.60 9.44 -10.96
CA ARG A 139 -9.99 9.95 -11.07
C ARG A 139 -10.20 11.24 -10.29
N SER A 140 -9.56 11.40 -9.14
CA SER A 140 -9.72 12.59 -8.27
C SER A 140 -9.30 13.92 -8.92
N VAL A 141 -8.57 13.88 -10.05
CA VAL A 141 -8.15 15.05 -10.82
C VAL A 141 -9.22 15.49 -11.83
N HIS A 142 -10.08 14.57 -12.30
CA HIS A 142 -11.11 14.88 -13.30
C HIS A 142 -12.42 15.41 -12.69
N GLU A 143 -12.71 15.14 -11.42
CA GLU A 143 -13.96 15.57 -10.77
C GLU A 143 -13.90 17.00 -10.18
N ARG A 144 -12.80 17.74 -10.41
CA ARG A 144 -12.65 19.15 -9.97
C ARG A 144 -12.86 20.18 -11.09
N GLU A 145 -13.33 19.74 -12.26
CA GLU A 145 -13.55 20.62 -13.42
C GLU A 145 -15.03 20.73 -13.85
N ASP A 146 -15.99 20.24 -13.06
CA ASP A 146 -17.43 20.44 -13.29
C ASP A 146 -18.07 21.44 -12.30
#